data_AF-A0A804LMC7-F1
#
_entry.id   AF-A0A804LMC7-F1
#
_cell.length_a   1.000
_cell.length_b   1.000
_cell.length_c   1.000
_cell.angle_alpha   90.00
_cell.angle_beta   90.00
_cell.angle_gamma   90.00
#
_symmetry.space_group_name_H-M   'P 1'
#
loop_
_entity.id
_entity.type
_entity.pdbx_description
1 polymer ?
#
loop_
_entity_poly.entity_id
_entity_poly.type
_entity_poly.pdbx_seq_one_letter_code
_entity_poly.pdbx_strand_id
1 'polypeptide(L)'
;MYDTAKTIVLNLVYLLEKYGFVPNGARSYYTNRSQPPLLSSMVLEIYRATGDVEFVRTVFHSLLKEHSFWMSEIHNVAIADNHGRVHNLSRYQARWNKPRPESATIDEELASKLNSMAAKEKLYCEIASTAESGWDFSSRWMRNSTDMTTLATTYIIPVDLNTFLFKMELDIGALAKVVGDNATSEFFLNASKARHIAIDSILWNSEMEQWLDYWLPGDADCQEVHEWKPNSQNRNIFASNFVPLWLNAYHSEFVRFADEAKSNRVMASLKASGLLHAAGIATSLTNTSQQWDFPNGWAPLQHLIAEGLLHSGSEAKKLAEDIATRWVRTNYAAYKATGAMHEKYDVEACGESGGGGEYKPQTGFGWSNGVVLSFLEEFGWPEGKEIAC
;
A
#
# COMPACT_ATOMS: atom_id res chain seq x y z
N MET A 1 11.94 1.97 -20.74
CA MET A 1 10.92 2.89 -21.27
C MET A 1 10.90 4.20 -20.45
N TYR A 2 12.01 4.93 -20.41
CA TYR A 2 12.17 6.07 -19.47
C TYR A 2 11.27 7.26 -19.81
N ASP A 3 11.12 7.58 -21.10
CA ASP A 3 10.27 8.70 -21.55
C ASP A 3 8.78 8.49 -21.22
N THR A 4 8.30 7.25 -21.36
CA THR A 4 6.93 6.88 -20.97
C THR A 4 6.72 7.05 -19.47
N ALA A 5 7.66 6.56 -18.64
CA ALA A 5 7.59 6.71 -17.19
C ALA A 5 7.59 8.20 -16.78
N LYS A 6 8.47 9.01 -17.38
CA LYS A 6 8.52 10.46 -17.17
C LYS A 6 7.20 11.15 -17.54
N THR A 7 6.62 10.78 -18.67
CA THR A 7 5.33 11.36 -19.12
C THR A 7 4.18 10.99 -18.18
N ILE A 8 4.16 9.75 -17.65
CA ILE A 8 3.17 9.35 -16.62
C ILE A 8 3.32 10.22 -15.37
N VAL A 9 4.54 10.42 -14.88
CA VAL A 9 4.79 11.29 -13.72
C VAL A 9 4.34 12.72 -13.99
N LEU A 10 4.63 13.28 -15.17
CA LEU A 10 4.17 14.62 -15.55
C LEU A 10 2.63 14.72 -15.60
N ASN A 11 1.93 13.66 -16.00
CA ASN A 11 0.47 13.60 -15.93
C ASN A 11 -0.03 13.62 -14.48
N LEU A 12 0.59 12.85 -13.58
CA LEU A 12 0.23 12.85 -12.15
C LEU A 12 0.52 14.20 -11.50
N VAL A 13 1.66 14.81 -11.80
CA VAL A 13 2.02 16.17 -11.37
C VAL A 13 0.99 17.19 -11.85
N TYR A 14 0.56 17.12 -13.12
CA TYR A 14 -0.49 18.00 -13.63
C TYR A 14 -1.82 17.83 -12.85
N LEU A 15 -2.22 16.60 -12.55
CA LEU A 15 -3.44 16.33 -11.77
C LEU A 15 -3.32 16.84 -10.33
N LEU A 16 -2.17 16.63 -9.69
CA LEU A 16 -1.82 17.15 -8.38
C LEU A 16 -1.85 18.68 -8.34
N GLU A 17 -1.31 19.34 -9.37
CA GLU A 17 -1.36 20.79 -9.45
C GLU A 17 -2.80 21.31 -9.58
N LYS A 18 -3.62 20.61 -10.37
CA LYS A 18 -5.01 20.98 -10.64
C LYS A 18 -5.96 20.73 -9.46
N TYR A 19 -5.82 19.61 -8.75
CA TYR A 19 -6.78 19.17 -7.72
C TYR A 19 -6.23 19.26 -6.29
N GLY A 20 -4.93 19.49 -6.12
CA GLY A 20 -4.26 19.57 -4.82
C GLY A 20 -3.75 18.22 -4.29
N PHE A 21 -4.04 17.12 -4.99
CA PHE A 21 -3.59 15.76 -4.69
C PHE A 21 -3.61 14.93 -5.98
N VAL A 22 -2.94 13.78 -6.01
CA VAL A 22 -3.06 12.81 -7.11
C VAL A 22 -4.38 12.05 -6.96
N PRO A 23 -5.39 12.24 -7.83
CA PRO A 23 -6.66 11.54 -7.69
C PRO A 23 -6.50 10.05 -7.98
N ASN A 24 -7.40 9.22 -7.43
CA ASN A 24 -7.45 7.76 -7.65
C ASN A 24 -7.30 7.37 -9.14
N GLY A 25 -7.90 8.16 -10.03
CA GLY A 25 -7.64 8.09 -11.47
C GLY A 25 -8.05 9.37 -12.18
N ALA A 26 -7.75 9.46 -13.48
CA ALA A 26 -8.05 10.65 -14.30
C ALA A 26 -9.53 10.72 -14.76
N ARG A 27 -10.47 10.65 -13.82
CA ARG A 27 -11.92 10.78 -14.04
C ARG A 27 -12.53 11.79 -13.07
N SER A 28 -13.59 12.49 -13.50
CA SER A 28 -14.22 13.55 -12.70
C SER A 28 -14.76 13.05 -11.35
N TYR A 29 -15.24 11.81 -11.29
CA TYR A 29 -15.76 11.20 -10.05
C TYR A 29 -14.68 10.72 -9.08
N TYR A 30 -13.40 10.85 -9.43
CA TYR A 30 -12.26 10.56 -8.54
C TYR A 30 -11.65 11.82 -7.91
N THR A 31 -12.14 13.02 -8.22
CA THR A 31 -11.60 14.27 -7.64
C THR A 31 -12.01 14.50 -6.18
N ASN A 32 -12.48 13.46 -5.48
CA ASN A 32 -12.83 13.48 -4.06
C ASN A 32 -11.90 12.59 -3.21
N ARG A 33 -10.98 11.84 -3.84
CA ARG A 33 -10.11 10.89 -3.16
C ARG A 33 -8.84 10.59 -3.93
N SER A 34 -7.80 10.25 -3.19
CA SER A 34 -6.47 9.90 -3.69
C SER A 34 -6.32 8.38 -3.95
N GLN A 35 -5.08 7.91 -3.99
CA GLN A 35 -4.66 6.51 -3.90
C GLN A 35 -3.31 6.41 -3.15
N PRO A 36 -2.81 5.21 -2.78
CA PRO A 36 -1.52 5.05 -2.10
C PRO A 36 -0.38 5.87 -2.75
N PRO A 37 0.31 6.73 -2.00
CA PRO A 37 1.10 7.80 -2.62
C PRO A 37 2.53 7.38 -2.95
N LEU A 38 2.78 7.13 -4.24
CA LEU A 38 4.06 6.65 -4.77
C LEU A 38 4.73 7.64 -5.73
N LEU A 39 4.19 8.84 -5.94
CA LEU A 39 4.71 9.80 -6.92
C LEU A 39 6.18 10.18 -6.67
N SER A 40 6.56 10.42 -5.41
CA SER A 40 7.95 10.71 -5.04
C SER A 40 8.90 9.57 -5.39
N SER A 41 8.45 8.32 -5.20
CA SER A 41 9.22 7.13 -5.55
C SER A 41 9.36 6.98 -7.05
N MET A 42 8.31 7.28 -7.83
CA MET A 42 8.40 7.32 -9.29
C MET A 42 9.41 8.36 -9.78
N VAL A 43 9.40 9.57 -9.21
CA VAL A 43 10.39 10.62 -9.53
C VAL A 43 11.80 10.18 -9.20
N LEU A 44 12.01 9.60 -8.00
CA LEU A 44 13.32 9.15 -7.55
C LEU A 44 13.87 8.03 -8.45
N GLU A 45 13.05 7.05 -8.83
CA GLU A 45 13.48 5.95 -9.70
C GLU A 45 13.83 6.44 -11.12
N ILE A 46 13.05 7.38 -11.68
CA ILE A 46 13.41 8.02 -12.95
C ILE A 46 14.74 8.75 -12.83
N TYR A 47 14.95 9.52 -11.75
CA TYR A 47 16.20 10.23 -11.52
C TYR A 47 17.38 9.28 -11.37
N ARG A 48 17.24 8.19 -10.59
CA ARG A 48 18.30 7.16 -10.42
C ARG A 48 18.69 6.52 -11.75
N ALA A 49 17.72 6.25 -12.62
CA ALA A 49 17.97 5.63 -13.91
C ALA A 49 18.53 6.60 -14.97
N THR A 50 18.25 7.91 -14.88
CA THR A 50 18.54 8.86 -15.97
C THR A 50 19.50 9.99 -15.61
N GLY A 51 19.68 10.29 -14.33
CA GLY A 51 20.44 11.46 -13.85
C GLY A 51 19.82 12.81 -14.20
N ASP A 52 18.54 12.85 -14.62
CA ASP A 52 17.87 14.06 -15.09
C ASP A 52 17.51 15.02 -13.95
N VAL A 53 18.47 15.87 -13.58
CA VAL A 53 18.31 16.89 -12.52
C VAL A 53 17.28 17.95 -12.89
N GLU A 54 17.15 18.32 -14.17
CA GLU A 54 16.19 19.34 -14.62
C GLU A 54 14.74 18.84 -14.46
N PHE A 55 14.50 17.56 -14.76
CA PHE A 55 13.23 16.92 -14.48
C PHE A 55 12.89 16.98 -12.98
N VAL A 56 13.85 16.64 -12.10
CA VAL A 56 13.65 16.74 -10.64
C VAL A 56 13.31 18.17 -10.23
N ARG A 57 14.08 19.17 -10.68
CA ARG A 57 13.80 20.60 -10.42
C ARG A 57 12.40 21.01 -10.84
N THR A 58 11.93 20.50 -11.97
CA THR A 58 10.61 20.82 -12.52
C THR A 58 9.46 20.31 -11.64
N VAL A 59 9.59 19.11 -11.07
CA VAL A 59 8.49 18.44 -10.34
C VAL A 59 8.60 18.54 -8.82
N PHE A 60 9.76 18.96 -8.30
CA PHE A 60 10.07 18.92 -6.86
C PHE A 60 9.04 19.65 -6.00
N HIS A 61 8.59 20.84 -6.41
CA HIS A 61 7.60 21.61 -5.66
C HIS A 61 6.26 20.87 -5.51
N SER A 62 5.84 20.14 -6.54
CA SER A 62 4.60 19.35 -6.51
C SER A 62 4.69 18.24 -5.47
N LEU A 63 5.85 17.59 -5.29
CA LEU A 63 6.02 16.57 -4.25
C LEU A 63 5.78 17.13 -2.83
N LEU A 64 6.20 18.38 -2.58
CA LEU A 64 5.91 19.06 -1.32
C LEU A 64 4.41 19.27 -1.12
N LYS A 65 3.70 19.63 -2.20
CA LYS A 65 2.24 19.81 -2.20
C LYS A 65 1.50 18.51 -1.90
N GLU A 66 1.92 17.39 -2.50
CA GLU A 66 1.33 16.08 -2.21
C GLU A 66 1.57 15.66 -0.76
N HIS A 67 2.78 15.85 -0.23
CA HIS A 67 3.05 15.61 1.17
C HIS A 67 2.15 16.46 2.09
N SER A 68 1.98 17.76 1.79
CA SER A 68 1.06 18.63 2.54
C SER A 68 -0.39 18.16 2.51
N PHE A 69 -0.86 17.53 1.43
CA PHE A 69 -2.19 16.91 1.37
C PHE A 69 -2.31 15.78 2.40
N TRP A 70 -1.36 14.84 2.44
CA TRP A 70 -1.38 13.71 3.37
C TRP A 70 -1.14 14.11 4.83
N MET A 71 -0.51 15.27 5.07
CA MET A 71 -0.34 15.86 6.40
C MET A 71 -1.51 16.78 6.81
N SER A 72 -2.55 16.90 5.98
CA SER A 72 -3.72 17.71 6.32
C SER A 72 -4.51 17.10 7.48
N GLU A 73 -5.28 17.94 8.17
CA GLU A 73 -6.04 17.60 9.38
C GLU A 73 -6.92 16.35 9.23
N ILE A 74 -7.53 16.13 8.06
CA ILE A 74 -8.41 14.98 7.84
C ILE A 74 -7.64 13.64 7.82
N HIS A 75 -6.39 13.65 7.33
CA HIS A 75 -5.58 12.45 7.22
C HIS A 75 -4.72 12.25 8.46
N ASN A 76 -4.28 13.32 9.13
CA ASN A 76 -3.42 13.25 10.30
C ASN A 76 -4.17 12.75 11.53
N VAL A 77 -3.61 11.73 12.19
CA VAL A 77 -4.12 11.15 13.43
C VAL A 77 -3.04 11.26 14.50
N ALA A 78 -3.33 12.02 15.56
CA ALA A 78 -2.48 12.10 16.74
C ALA A 78 -2.83 10.97 17.73
N ILE A 79 -1.82 10.21 18.15
CA ILE A 79 -1.98 9.07 19.06
C ILE A 79 -0.83 9.01 20.08
N ALA A 80 -1.18 8.94 21.36
CA ALA A 80 -0.23 8.74 22.45
C ALA A 80 0.12 7.26 22.60
N ASP A 81 1.41 6.92 22.57
CA ASP A 81 1.89 5.57 22.84
C ASP A 81 1.71 5.17 24.32
N ASN A 82 2.04 3.92 24.65
CA ASN A 82 2.00 3.40 26.02
C ASN A 82 2.94 4.12 27.02
N HIS A 83 3.80 5.03 26.55
CA HIS A 83 4.68 5.88 27.35
C HIS A 83 4.20 7.34 27.40
N GLY A 84 3.01 7.64 26.85
CA GLY A 84 2.43 8.97 26.82
C GLY A 84 3.05 9.92 25.78
N ARG A 85 3.89 9.41 24.87
CA ARG A 85 4.47 10.22 23.79
C ARG A 85 3.49 10.28 22.64
N VAL A 86 3.16 11.49 22.19
CA VAL A 86 2.25 11.71 21.07
C VAL A 86 3.00 11.57 19.75
N HIS A 87 2.46 10.72 18.88
CA HIS A 87 2.93 10.47 17.53
C HIS A 87 1.86 10.90 16.51
N ASN A 88 2.31 11.31 15.33
CA ASN A 88 1.42 11.59 14.20
C ASN A 88 1.60 10.52 13.13
N LEU A 89 0.49 9.89 12.74
CA LEU A 89 0.39 8.95 11.63
C LEU A 89 -0.78 9.40 10.74
N SER A 90 -0.91 8.80 9.56
CA SER A 90 -1.97 9.15 8.62
C SER A 90 -2.98 8.01 8.42
N ARG A 91 -4.21 8.37 8.04
CA ARG A 91 -5.29 7.49 7.61
C ARG A 91 -5.80 7.85 6.21
N TYR A 92 -6.47 6.91 5.56
CA TYR A 92 -7.27 7.19 4.37
C TYR A 92 -8.60 7.84 4.80
N GLN A 93 -8.97 8.92 4.13
CA GLN A 93 -10.24 9.61 4.37
C GLN A 93 -10.64 10.41 3.13
N ALA A 94 -11.50 9.80 2.31
CA ALA A 94 -12.08 10.46 1.14
C ALA A 94 -13.07 11.55 1.54
N ARG A 95 -13.18 12.61 0.72
CA ARG A 95 -14.14 13.71 0.93
C ARG A 95 -15.42 13.47 0.15
N TRP A 96 -16.09 12.35 0.40
CA TRP A 96 -17.29 11.94 -0.32
C TRP A 96 -18.27 11.20 0.60
N ASN A 97 -19.54 11.59 0.65
CA ASN A 97 -20.56 10.97 1.51
C ASN A 97 -21.83 10.58 0.74
N LYS A 98 -21.68 10.31 -0.56
CA LYS A 98 -22.74 9.89 -1.49
C LYS A 98 -22.32 8.60 -2.18
N PRO A 99 -23.22 7.86 -2.84
CA PRO A 99 -22.83 6.73 -3.68
C PRO A 99 -21.71 7.13 -4.65
N ARG A 100 -20.70 6.27 -4.83
CA ARG A 100 -19.63 6.49 -5.82
C ARG A 100 -20.26 6.47 -7.22
N PRO A 101 -20.08 7.48 -8.07
CA PRO A 101 -20.74 7.53 -9.37
C PRO A 101 -20.49 6.31 -10.27
N GLU A 102 -19.31 5.70 -10.19
CA GLU A 102 -18.92 4.51 -10.96
C GLU A 102 -19.52 3.19 -10.45
N SER A 103 -20.01 3.16 -9.20
CA SER A 103 -20.60 1.98 -8.53
C SER A 103 -21.90 2.33 -7.80
N ALA A 104 -22.63 3.35 -8.29
CA ALA A 104 -23.69 4.01 -7.52
C ALA A 104 -24.82 3.06 -7.10
N THR A 105 -25.27 2.18 -8.01
CA THR A 105 -26.34 1.22 -7.71
C THR A 105 -25.93 0.20 -6.66
N ILE A 106 -24.67 -0.21 -6.64
CA ILE A 106 -24.11 -1.19 -5.70
C ILE A 106 -24.01 -0.55 -4.30
N ASP A 107 -23.49 0.69 -4.25
CA ASP A 107 -23.39 1.46 -3.02
C ASP A 107 -24.80 1.74 -2.43
N GLU A 108 -25.78 2.12 -3.27
CA GLU A 108 -27.17 2.34 -2.86
C GLU A 108 -27.84 1.06 -2.34
N GLU A 109 -27.64 -0.08 -3.01
CA GLU A 109 -28.15 -1.38 -2.56
C GLU A 109 -27.55 -1.77 -1.21
N LEU A 110 -26.24 -1.60 -1.03
CA LEU A 110 -25.58 -1.89 0.24
C LEU A 110 -26.11 -0.99 1.36
N ALA A 111 -26.22 0.32 1.09
CA ALA A 111 -26.74 1.30 2.04
C ALA A 111 -28.25 1.12 2.33
N SER A 112 -29.01 0.45 1.46
CA SER A 112 -30.43 0.17 1.70
C SER A 112 -30.68 -0.70 2.95
N LYS A 113 -29.66 -1.43 3.42
CA LYS A 113 -29.67 -2.23 4.67
C LYS A 113 -29.65 -1.36 5.94
N LEU A 114 -29.35 -0.07 5.83
CA LEU A 114 -29.27 0.88 6.94
C LEU A 114 -30.53 1.73 7.08
N ASN A 115 -30.94 1.99 8.32
CA ASN A 115 -32.23 2.61 8.63
C ASN A 115 -32.24 4.16 8.60
N SER A 116 -31.08 4.82 8.71
CA SER A 116 -31.00 6.29 8.78
C SER A 116 -30.14 6.89 7.69
N MET A 117 -30.49 8.10 7.24
CA MET A 117 -29.70 8.82 6.23
C MET A 117 -28.26 9.07 6.71
N ALA A 118 -28.08 9.45 7.98
CA ALA A 118 -26.76 9.67 8.56
C ALA A 118 -25.89 8.40 8.54
N ALA A 119 -26.47 7.22 8.80
CA ALA A 119 -25.74 5.96 8.70
C ALA A 119 -25.35 5.64 7.25
N LYS A 120 -26.23 5.95 6.27
CA LYS A 120 -25.92 5.79 4.84
C LYS A 120 -24.81 6.73 4.39
N GLU A 121 -24.87 8.01 4.74
CA GLU A 121 -23.84 9.00 4.43
C GLU A 121 -22.48 8.61 5.04
N LYS A 122 -22.47 8.11 6.28
CA LYS A 122 -21.26 7.57 6.91
C LYS A 122 -20.72 6.38 6.13
N LEU A 123 -21.57 5.40 5.80
CA LEU A 123 -21.16 4.24 5.00
C LEU A 123 -20.58 4.65 3.63
N TYR A 124 -21.19 5.62 2.94
CA TYR A 124 -20.65 6.13 1.67
C TYR A 124 -19.26 6.75 1.82
N CYS A 125 -19.01 7.45 2.94
CA CYS A 125 -17.68 7.95 3.28
C CYS A 125 -16.67 6.81 3.50
N GLU A 126 -17.06 5.77 4.22
CA GLU A 126 -16.20 4.62 4.45
C GLU A 126 -15.87 3.88 3.15
N ILE A 127 -16.87 3.70 2.27
CA ILE A 127 -16.72 3.10 0.94
C ILE A 127 -15.74 3.89 0.07
N ALA A 128 -15.93 5.21 -0.03
CA ALA A 128 -15.04 6.06 -0.81
C ALA A 128 -13.61 6.08 -0.25
N SER A 129 -13.48 6.04 1.09
CA SER A 129 -12.18 5.95 1.77
C SER A 129 -11.52 4.59 1.57
N THR A 130 -12.28 3.49 1.47
CA THR A 130 -11.71 2.19 1.08
C THR A 130 -11.20 2.20 -0.35
N ALA A 131 -11.90 2.86 -1.28
CA ALA A 131 -11.38 3.04 -2.64
C ALA A 131 -10.11 3.91 -2.66
N GLU A 132 -9.96 4.86 -1.73
CA GLU A 132 -8.72 5.64 -1.56
C GLU A 132 -7.54 4.78 -1.10
N SER A 133 -7.79 3.71 -0.33
CA SER A 133 -6.71 2.79 0.11
C SER A 133 -6.18 1.90 -1.02
N GLY A 134 -6.91 1.81 -2.13
CA GLY A 134 -6.65 0.86 -3.21
C GLY A 134 -7.03 -0.59 -2.88
N TRP A 135 -7.59 -0.85 -1.69
CA TRP A 135 -8.03 -2.17 -1.23
C TRP A 135 -9.57 -2.27 -1.15
N ASP A 136 -10.27 -1.80 -2.18
CA ASP A 136 -11.73 -1.85 -2.33
C ASP A 136 -12.19 -3.19 -2.94
N PHE A 137 -12.70 -4.16 -2.19
CA PHE A 137 -12.86 -4.18 -0.74
C PHE A 137 -12.13 -5.36 -0.12
N SER A 138 -11.98 -5.29 1.20
CA SER A 138 -11.27 -6.27 2.02
C SER A 138 -11.86 -6.31 3.42
N SER A 139 -11.84 -7.50 4.03
CA SER A 139 -12.10 -7.73 5.45
C SER A 139 -11.21 -6.89 6.36
N ARG A 140 -10.05 -6.44 5.85
CA ARG A 140 -9.13 -5.49 6.49
C ARG A 140 -9.82 -4.23 7.00
N TRP A 141 -10.90 -3.81 6.35
CA TRP A 141 -11.60 -2.56 6.65
C TRP A 141 -12.95 -2.74 7.34
N MET A 142 -13.38 -3.98 7.65
CA MET A 142 -14.72 -4.29 8.15
C MET A 142 -14.71 -4.75 9.61
N ARG A 143 -15.53 -4.14 10.48
CA ARG A 143 -15.65 -4.60 11.89
C ARG A 143 -16.20 -6.03 11.97
N ASN A 144 -17.02 -6.44 11.00
CA ASN A 144 -17.44 -7.80 10.76
C ASN A 144 -17.05 -8.18 9.31
N SER A 145 -16.16 -9.16 9.15
CA SER A 145 -15.58 -9.55 7.85
C SER A 145 -16.58 -10.00 6.80
N THR A 146 -17.81 -10.35 7.19
CA THR A 146 -18.88 -10.79 6.28
C THR A 146 -19.90 -9.70 5.97
N ASP A 147 -19.77 -8.53 6.60
CA ASP A 147 -20.74 -7.44 6.49
C ASP A 147 -20.07 -6.12 6.10
N MET A 148 -20.14 -5.85 4.80
CA MET A 148 -19.68 -4.60 4.18
C MET A 148 -20.32 -3.33 4.77
N THR A 149 -21.48 -3.40 5.44
CA THR A 149 -22.05 -2.22 6.10
C THR A 149 -21.26 -1.79 7.34
N THR A 150 -20.31 -2.63 7.77
CA THR A 150 -19.43 -2.39 8.92
C THR A 150 -18.04 -1.86 8.53
N LEU A 151 -17.87 -1.41 7.28
CA LEU A 151 -16.69 -0.68 6.85
C LEU A 151 -16.38 0.48 7.81
N ALA A 152 -15.10 0.62 8.17
CA ALA A 152 -14.61 1.60 9.13
C ALA A 152 -13.21 2.11 8.76
N THR A 153 -12.90 2.21 7.46
CA THR A 153 -11.63 2.66 6.90
C THR A 153 -11.10 3.93 7.55
N THR A 154 -11.96 4.93 7.78
CA THR A 154 -11.57 6.22 8.38
C THR A 154 -11.19 6.09 9.87
N TYR A 155 -11.48 4.96 10.50
CA TYR A 155 -11.09 4.66 11.89
C TYR A 155 -9.87 3.74 11.97
N ILE A 156 -9.11 3.60 10.88
CA ILE A 156 -7.95 2.71 10.81
C ILE A 156 -6.72 3.54 10.44
N ILE A 157 -5.64 3.39 11.22
CA ILE A 157 -4.30 3.87 10.89
C ILE A 157 -3.59 2.73 10.13
N PRO A 158 -3.45 2.83 8.79
CA PRO A 158 -2.97 1.71 7.98
C PRO A 158 -1.45 1.62 7.97
N VAL A 159 -0.91 0.41 8.08
CA VAL A 159 0.52 0.12 8.03
C VAL A 159 1.14 0.54 6.70
N ASP A 160 0.49 0.19 5.60
CA ASP A 160 0.95 0.47 4.24
C ASP A 160 0.97 1.98 3.95
N LEU A 161 -0.09 2.72 4.27
CA LEU A 161 -0.11 4.19 4.08
C LEU A 161 1.07 4.85 4.79
N ASN A 162 1.29 4.51 6.06
CA ASN A 162 2.37 5.13 6.83
C ASN A 162 3.75 4.68 6.36
N THR A 163 3.86 3.48 5.78
CA THR A 163 5.06 3.04 5.06
C THR A 163 5.32 3.90 3.82
N PHE A 164 4.29 4.14 2.99
CA PHE A 164 4.42 4.96 1.78
C PHE A 164 4.77 6.41 2.11
N LEU A 165 4.20 6.97 3.19
CA LEU A 165 4.52 8.33 3.62
C LEU A 165 5.94 8.45 4.19
N PHE A 166 6.41 7.44 4.93
CA PHE A 166 7.81 7.40 5.35
C PHE A 166 8.74 7.39 4.14
N LYS A 167 8.41 6.57 3.13
CA LYS A 167 9.16 6.54 1.88
C LYS A 167 9.10 7.87 1.14
N MET A 168 7.94 8.51 1.09
CA MET A 168 7.78 9.84 0.50
C MET A 168 8.70 10.87 1.16
N GLU A 169 8.77 10.87 2.49
CA GLU A 169 9.64 11.77 3.24
C GLU A 169 11.12 11.52 2.92
N LEU A 170 11.55 10.25 2.84
CA LEU A 170 12.92 9.92 2.41
C LEU A 170 13.21 10.37 0.98
N ASP A 171 12.27 10.13 0.05
CA ASP A 171 12.42 10.49 -1.35
C ASP A 171 12.54 12.00 -1.53
N ILE A 172 11.63 12.76 -0.92
CA ILE A 172 11.67 14.23 -0.95
C ILE A 172 12.97 14.72 -0.31
N GLY A 173 13.39 14.15 0.82
CA GLY A 173 14.66 14.49 1.45
C GLY A 173 15.87 14.27 0.55
N ALA A 174 15.89 13.18 -0.23
CA ALA A 174 16.94 12.89 -1.20
C ALA A 174 16.90 13.82 -2.41
N LEU A 175 15.72 14.04 -2.99
CA LEU A 175 15.53 14.92 -4.15
C LEU A 175 15.79 16.40 -3.81
N ALA A 176 15.55 16.80 -2.56
CA ALA A 176 15.89 18.13 -2.06
C ALA A 176 17.41 18.40 -2.17
N LYS A 177 18.25 17.41 -1.85
CA LYS A 177 19.71 17.52 -2.03
C LYS A 177 20.09 17.68 -3.50
N VAL A 178 19.41 16.97 -4.40
CA VAL A 178 19.65 17.03 -5.86
C VAL A 178 19.38 18.44 -6.39
N VAL A 179 18.35 19.13 -5.90
CA VAL A 179 18.02 20.50 -6.30
C VAL A 179 18.78 21.57 -5.51
N GLY A 180 19.61 21.19 -4.53
CA GLY A 180 20.40 22.11 -3.71
C GLY A 180 19.67 22.72 -2.51
N ASP A 181 18.50 22.20 -2.14
CA ASP A 181 17.69 22.64 -1.00
C ASP A 181 18.01 21.81 0.25
N ASN A 182 19.11 22.15 0.92
CA ASN A 182 19.57 21.45 2.12
C ASN A 182 18.61 21.60 3.31
N ALA A 183 17.92 22.74 3.43
CA ALA A 183 16.99 22.98 4.53
C ALA A 183 15.78 22.05 4.44
N THR A 184 15.19 21.93 3.24
CA THR A 184 14.12 20.96 2.99
C THR A 184 14.60 19.52 3.16
N SER A 185 15.83 19.20 2.74
CA SER A 185 16.41 17.87 2.96
C SER A 185 16.47 17.49 4.44
N GLU A 186 16.99 18.38 5.29
CA GLU A 186 17.08 18.16 6.74
C GLU A 186 15.70 18.05 7.39
N PHE A 187 14.74 18.88 6.99
CA PHE A 187 13.37 18.82 7.46
C PHE A 187 12.75 17.45 7.21
N PHE A 188 12.81 16.96 5.97
CA PHE A 188 12.21 15.68 5.60
C PHE A 188 12.95 14.47 6.18
N LEU A 189 14.27 14.57 6.41
CA LEU A 189 15.01 13.56 7.16
C LEU A 189 14.56 13.47 8.62
N ASN A 190 14.20 14.59 9.24
CA ASN A 190 13.66 14.59 10.60
C ASN A 190 12.21 14.09 10.64
N ALA A 191 11.39 14.45 9.65
CA ALA A 191 10.02 13.94 9.49
C ALA A 191 10.00 12.41 9.35
N SER A 192 10.85 11.84 8.48
CA SER A 192 10.95 10.38 8.31
C SER A 192 11.41 9.68 9.58
N LYS A 193 12.38 10.22 10.32
CA LYS A 193 12.77 9.68 11.64
C LYS A 193 11.61 9.68 12.63
N ALA A 194 10.84 10.77 12.70
CA ALA A 194 9.68 10.86 13.57
C ALA A 194 8.61 9.83 13.19
N ARG A 195 8.32 9.67 11.89
CA ARG A 195 7.36 8.67 11.40
C ARG A 195 7.84 7.24 11.63
N HIS A 196 9.12 6.94 11.48
CA HIS A 196 9.68 5.62 11.80
C HIS A 196 9.43 5.27 13.27
N ILE A 197 9.73 6.20 14.19
CA ILE A 197 9.47 6.02 15.62
C ILE A 197 7.97 5.81 15.88
N ALA A 198 7.10 6.54 15.18
CA ALA A 198 5.65 6.39 15.29
C ALA A 198 5.16 5.01 14.81
N ILE A 199 5.63 4.54 13.64
CA ILE A 199 5.30 3.20 13.11
C ILE A 199 5.72 2.12 14.11
N ASP A 200 6.94 2.20 14.66
CA ASP A 200 7.43 1.23 15.63
C ASP A 200 6.74 1.32 16.99
N SER A 201 6.24 2.50 17.38
CA SER A 201 5.56 2.67 18.68
C SER A 201 4.08 2.26 18.62
N ILE A 202 3.41 2.45 17.48
CA ILE A 202 1.96 2.28 17.35
C ILE A 202 1.57 1.01 16.60
N LEU A 203 2.28 0.68 15.52
CA LEU A 203 1.89 -0.35 14.57
C LEU A 203 2.69 -1.64 14.72
N TRP A 204 3.88 -1.62 15.32
CA TRP A 204 4.63 -2.85 15.59
C TRP A 204 3.94 -3.70 16.66
N ASN A 205 3.84 -5.01 16.41
CA ASN A 205 3.38 -5.99 17.38
C ASN A 205 4.49 -7.01 17.66
N SER A 206 5.07 -6.96 18.87
CA SER A 206 6.20 -7.81 19.24
C SER A 206 5.82 -9.28 19.48
N GLU A 207 4.55 -9.59 19.74
CA GLU A 207 4.10 -10.97 19.94
C GLU A 207 3.99 -11.71 18.60
N MET A 208 3.49 -11.02 17.57
CA MET A 208 3.31 -11.56 16.23
C MET A 208 4.49 -11.30 15.29
N GLU A 209 5.47 -10.49 15.73
CA GLU A 209 6.67 -10.11 14.97
C GLU A 209 6.32 -9.54 13.57
N GLN A 210 5.32 -8.68 13.52
CA GLN A 210 4.83 -8.01 12.31
C GLN A 210 4.21 -6.65 12.66
N TRP A 211 3.97 -5.81 11.66
CA TRP A 211 3.21 -4.57 11.83
C TRP A 211 1.71 -4.85 11.63
N LEU A 212 0.86 -4.20 12.41
CA LEU A 212 -0.59 -4.36 12.37
C LEU A 212 -1.26 -3.00 12.23
N ASP A 213 -2.33 -2.94 11.45
CA ASP A 213 -3.16 -1.74 11.40
C ASP A 213 -3.75 -1.45 12.78
N TYR A 214 -3.80 -0.17 13.16
CA TYR A 214 -4.36 0.24 14.43
C TYR A 214 -5.78 0.78 14.26
N TRP A 215 -6.75 0.18 14.95
CA TRP A 215 -8.15 0.57 14.87
C TRP A 215 -8.52 1.51 16.01
N LEU A 216 -8.85 2.74 15.63
CA LEU A 216 -9.38 3.76 16.52
C LEU A 216 -10.76 3.32 17.07
N PRO A 217 -11.14 3.79 18.27
CA PRO A 217 -12.46 3.50 18.82
C PRO A 217 -13.55 4.19 17.98
N GLY A 218 -14.79 3.69 18.03
CA GLY A 218 -15.87 4.16 17.15
C GLY A 218 -16.36 5.60 17.41
N ASP A 219 -15.93 6.20 18.53
CA ASP A 219 -16.16 7.58 18.95
C ASP A 219 -14.94 8.50 18.70
N ALA A 220 -13.98 8.04 17.88
CA ALA A 220 -12.71 8.73 17.63
C ALA A 220 -12.85 10.20 17.21
N ASP A 221 -13.90 10.59 16.49
CA ASP A 221 -14.05 11.98 16.02
C ASP A 221 -14.18 13.01 17.17
N CYS A 222 -14.33 12.57 18.42
CA CYS A 222 -14.40 13.44 19.59
C CYS A 222 -13.04 13.69 20.29
N GLN A 223 -11.94 13.07 19.83
CA GLN A 223 -10.64 13.15 20.50
C GLN A 223 -9.60 13.87 19.65
N GLU A 224 -8.96 14.91 20.21
CA GLU A 224 -7.81 15.56 19.57
C GLU A 224 -6.57 14.65 19.56
N VAL A 225 -6.42 13.81 20.58
CA VAL A 225 -5.34 12.82 20.71
C VAL A 225 -5.92 11.51 21.21
N HIS A 226 -5.70 10.43 20.46
CA HIS A 226 -6.10 9.09 20.85
C HIS A 226 -5.12 8.46 21.84
N GLU A 227 -5.62 7.60 22.72
CA GLU A 227 -4.77 6.76 23.57
C GLU A 227 -4.57 5.40 22.92
N TRP A 228 -3.30 5.00 22.75
CA TRP A 228 -2.97 3.66 22.28
C TRP A 228 -3.43 2.59 23.28
N LYS A 229 -3.99 1.51 22.74
CA LYS A 229 -4.50 0.36 23.50
C LYS A 229 -4.06 -0.93 22.80
N PRO A 230 -3.52 -1.92 23.53
CA PRO A 230 -3.00 -3.14 22.91
C PRO A 230 -4.07 -3.94 22.15
N ASN A 231 -5.32 -3.91 22.62
CA ASN A 231 -6.43 -4.65 22.02
C ASN A 231 -7.04 -3.97 20.78
N SER A 232 -6.53 -2.80 20.38
CA SER A 232 -6.99 -2.05 19.21
C SER A 232 -6.21 -2.37 17.93
N GLN A 233 -5.09 -3.09 18.02
CA GLN A 233 -4.39 -3.58 16.83
C GLN A 233 -5.19 -4.70 16.16
N ASN A 234 -5.31 -4.65 14.83
CA ASN A 234 -5.96 -5.70 14.06
C ASN A 234 -5.07 -6.93 13.99
N ARG A 235 -5.40 -7.95 14.78
CA ARG A 235 -4.61 -9.19 14.84
C ARG A 235 -4.92 -10.19 13.72
N ASN A 236 -5.81 -9.85 12.78
CA ASN A 236 -5.98 -10.63 11.56
C ASN A 236 -4.74 -10.50 10.66
N ILE A 237 -4.46 -11.54 9.87
CA ILE A 237 -3.27 -11.62 9.03
C ILE A 237 -3.57 -11.06 7.64
N PHE A 238 -2.83 -10.03 7.25
CA PHE A 238 -2.88 -9.40 5.93
C PHE A 238 -1.47 -9.26 5.36
N ALA A 239 -1.34 -9.30 4.03
CA ALA A 239 -0.06 -9.03 3.37
C ALA A 239 0.48 -7.62 3.67
N SER A 240 -0.40 -6.64 3.91
CA SER A 240 -0.03 -5.27 4.30
C SER A 240 0.82 -5.22 5.56
N ASN A 241 0.71 -6.21 6.46
CA ASN A 241 1.49 -6.32 7.68
C ASN A 241 3.00 -6.41 7.41
N PHE A 242 3.38 -6.89 6.22
CA PHE A 242 4.77 -7.14 5.81
C PHE A 242 5.29 -6.09 4.82
N VAL A 243 4.43 -5.20 4.32
CA VAL A 243 4.82 -4.09 3.43
C VAL A 243 5.90 -3.18 4.01
N PRO A 244 6.01 -2.93 5.34
CA PRO A 244 7.13 -2.13 5.87
C PRO A 244 8.52 -2.70 5.57
N LEU A 245 8.65 -4.00 5.28
CA LEU A 245 9.93 -4.57 4.81
C LEU A 245 10.40 -3.90 3.51
N TRP A 246 9.51 -3.39 2.67
CA TRP A 246 9.84 -2.69 1.43
C TRP A 246 10.85 -1.55 1.65
N LEU A 247 10.75 -0.87 2.80
CA LEU A 247 11.67 0.19 3.19
C LEU A 247 13.12 -0.29 3.31
N ASN A 248 13.33 -1.61 3.41
CA ASN A 248 14.67 -2.19 3.43
C ASN A 248 15.46 -2.00 2.13
N ALA A 249 14.77 -1.82 1.01
CA ALA A 249 15.41 -1.56 -0.28
C ALA A 249 15.94 -0.12 -0.43
N TYR A 250 15.52 0.81 0.44
CA TYR A 250 15.76 2.25 0.25
C TYR A 250 16.58 2.88 1.37
N HIS A 251 17.67 2.21 1.74
CA HIS A 251 18.55 2.63 2.82
C HIS A 251 19.69 3.55 2.39
N SER A 252 20.07 4.44 3.31
CA SER A 252 21.45 4.95 3.40
C SER A 252 22.30 3.99 4.25
N GLU A 253 23.62 4.00 4.08
CA GLU A 253 24.58 3.13 4.82
C GLU A 253 24.40 3.11 6.35
N PHE A 254 23.68 4.06 6.95
CA PHE A 254 23.63 4.24 8.40
C PHE A 254 22.33 3.81 9.08
N VAL A 255 21.22 3.58 8.36
CA VAL A 255 19.93 3.26 9.00
C VAL A 255 19.15 2.28 8.15
N ARG A 256 19.06 1.03 8.63
CA ARG A 256 18.04 0.09 8.14
C ARG A 256 16.72 0.34 8.84
N PHE A 257 15.60 0.16 8.15
CA PHE A 257 14.26 0.30 8.73
C PHE A 257 14.00 -0.87 9.67
N ALA A 258 14.29 -2.08 9.20
CA ALA A 258 14.49 -3.24 10.06
C ALA A 258 15.92 -3.74 9.92
N ASP A 259 16.63 -3.91 11.04
CA ASP A 259 17.92 -4.59 11.03
C ASP A 259 17.76 -6.07 10.57
N GLU A 260 18.87 -6.76 10.32
CA GLU A 260 18.83 -8.15 9.87
C GLU A 260 18.14 -9.08 10.88
N ALA A 261 18.26 -8.80 12.19
CA ALA A 261 17.62 -9.61 13.22
C ALA A 261 16.09 -9.44 13.22
N LYS A 262 15.56 -8.21 13.16
CA LYS A 262 14.13 -7.89 13.04
C LYS A 262 13.59 -8.42 11.72
N SER A 263 14.33 -8.24 10.62
CA SER A 263 13.92 -8.75 9.31
C SER A 263 13.81 -10.28 9.29
N ASN A 264 14.72 -11.00 9.96
CA ASN A 264 14.63 -12.45 10.10
C ASN A 264 13.42 -12.89 10.94
N ARG A 265 13.06 -12.15 12.00
CA ARG A 265 11.84 -12.43 12.78
C ARG A 265 10.57 -12.17 11.98
N VAL A 266 10.50 -11.06 11.24
CA VAL A 266 9.39 -10.75 10.33
C VAL A 266 9.28 -11.79 9.21
N MET A 267 10.39 -12.21 8.62
CA MET A 267 10.41 -13.29 7.62
C MET A 267 9.88 -14.60 8.20
N ALA A 268 10.28 -14.96 9.41
CA ALA A 268 9.77 -16.16 10.09
C ALA A 268 8.26 -16.05 10.34
N SER A 269 7.78 -14.88 10.76
CA SER A 269 6.35 -14.58 10.91
C SER A 269 5.60 -14.72 9.58
N LEU A 270 6.13 -14.16 8.47
CA LEU A 270 5.56 -14.31 7.13
C LEU A 270 5.45 -15.78 6.71
N LYS A 271 6.50 -16.58 6.93
CA LYS A 271 6.49 -18.02 6.63
C LYS A 271 5.46 -18.78 7.45
N ALA A 272 5.28 -18.43 8.73
CA ALA A 272 4.31 -19.05 9.63
C ALA A 272 2.88 -18.50 9.47
N SER A 273 2.71 -17.36 8.80
CA SER A 273 1.44 -16.63 8.69
C SER A 273 0.36 -17.39 7.92
N GLY A 274 0.75 -18.32 7.03
CA GLY A 274 -0.16 -18.95 6.08
C GLY A 274 -0.37 -18.16 4.79
N LEU A 275 0.22 -16.96 4.63
CA LEU A 275 0.04 -16.17 3.40
C LEU A 275 0.81 -16.73 2.19
N LEU A 276 1.83 -17.56 2.37
CA LEU A 276 2.64 -18.10 1.28
C LEU A 276 2.00 -19.35 0.67
N HIS A 277 1.46 -19.23 -0.55
CA HIS A 277 0.83 -20.31 -1.31
C HIS A 277 1.59 -20.62 -2.61
N ALA A 278 1.06 -21.56 -3.41
CA ALA A 278 1.70 -22.05 -4.62
C ALA A 278 1.97 -20.95 -5.66
N ALA A 279 1.07 -19.97 -5.75
CA ALA A 279 1.13 -18.88 -6.73
C ALA A 279 1.56 -17.52 -6.14
N GLY A 280 2.08 -17.47 -4.91
CA GLY A 280 2.61 -16.25 -4.30
C GLY A 280 2.02 -15.98 -2.92
N ILE A 281 1.92 -14.70 -2.55
CA ILE A 281 1.42 -14.20 -1.27
C ILE A 281 -0.09 -13.92 -1.39
N ALA A 282 -0.91 -14.58 -0.58
CA ALA A 282 -2.32 -14.25 -0.40
C ALA A 282 -2.48 -12.84 0.19
N THR A 283 -3.59 -12.17 -0.12
CA THR A 283 -3.87 -10.82 0.40
C THR A 283 -4.24 -10.83 1.88
N SER A 284 -5.03 -11.83 2.27
CA SER A 284 -5.47 -12.12 3.63
C SER A 284 -5.67 -13.64 3.79
N LEU A 285 -6.08 -14.09 4.97
CA LEU A 285 -6.47 -15.49 5.21
C LEU A 285 -7.98 -15.72 5.26
N THR A 286 -8.79 -14.68 5.05
CA THR A 286 -10.24 -14.77 5.17
C THR A 286 -10.88 -14.69 3.79
N ASN A 287 -11.66 -15.71 3.42
CA ASN A 287 -12.43 -15.69 2.17
C ASN A 287 -13.76 -14.98 2.39
N THR A 288 -13.85 -13.73 1.94
CA THR A 288 -15.06 -12.90 2.06
C THR A 288 -15.80 -12.70 0.74
N SER A 289 -15.33 -13.33 -0.35
CA SER A 289 -15.67 -13.01 -1.74
C SER A 289 -15.29 -11.59 -2.21
N GLN A 290 -14.67 -10.77 -1.36
CA GLN A 290 -14.11 -9.49 -1.80
C GLN A 290 -12.77 -9.69 -2.50
N GLN A 291 -12.42 -8.77 -3.40
CA GLN A 291 -11.27 -8.96 -4.26
C GLN A 291 -9.92 -8.79 -3.55
N TRP A 292 -9.85 -8.02 -2.46
CA TRP A 292 -8.65 -7.87 -1.64
C TRP A 292 -8.69 -8.77 -0.41
N ASP A 293 -9.04 -10.03 -0.62
CA ASP A 293 -9.10 -11.08 0.39
C ASP A 293 -8.73 -12.44 -0.21
N PHE A 294 -8.59 -13.46 0.64
CA PHE A 294 -8.31 -14.83 0.21
C PHE A 294 -9.38 -15.33 -0.80
N PRO A 295 -9.01 -16.03 -1.88
CA PRO A 295 -7.69 -16.58 -2.21
C PRO A 295 -6.84 -15.67 -3.12
N ASN A 296 -7.19 -14.39 -3.28
CA ASN A 296 -6.51 -13.55 -4.25
C ASN A 296 -5.13 -13.10 -3.77
N GLY A 297 -4.18 -13.05 -4.70
CA GLY A 297 -2.89 -12.38 -4.60
C GLY A 297 -2.78 -11.29 -5.66
N TRP A 298 -2.14 -10.18 -5.29
CA TRP A 298 -2.01 -9.00 -6.15
C TRP A 298 -0.54 -8.67 -6.37
N ALA A 299 -0.21 -8.29 -7.59
CA ALA A 299 1.17 -8.01 -8.02
C ALA A 299 1.91 -7.00 -7.11
N PRO A 300 1.30 -5.85 -6.70
CA PRO A 300 1.99 -4.88 -5.85
C PRO A 300 2.46 -5.48 -4.52
N LEU A 301 1.66 -6.36 -3.90
CA LEU A 301 2.01 -6.98 -2.62
C LEU A 301 3.18 -7.95 -2.75
N GLN A 302 3.22 -8.71 -3.85
CA GLN A 302 4.37 -9.57 -4.14
C GLN A 302 5.64 -8.75 -4.24
N HIS A 303 5.57 -7.66 -5.01
CA HIS A 303 6.72 -6.81 -5.29
C HIS A 303 7.26 -6.15 -4.02
N LEU A 304 6.40 -5.42 -3.30
CA LEU A 304 6.80 -4.67 -2.10
C LEU A 304 7.46 -5.59 -1.06
N ILE A 305 6.91 -6.78 -0.83
CA ILE A 305 7.42 -7.73 0.15
C ILE A 305 8.72 -8.39 -0.34
N ALA A 306 8.76 -8.87 -1.59
CA ALA A 306 9.95 -9.53 -2.14
C ALA A 306 11.14 -8.57 -2.25
N GLU A 307 10.91 -7.33 -2.71
CA GLU A 307 11.94 -6.29 -2.78
C GLU A 307 12.48 -5.96 -1.38
N GLY A 308 11.61 -5.83 -0.38
CA GLY A 308 12.06 -5.66 1.01
C GLY A 308 12.93 -6.80 1.54
N LEU A 309 12.50 -8.05 1.29
CA LEU A 309 13.21 -9.26 1.71
C LEU A 309 14.58 -9.41 1.03
N LEU A 310 14.70 -8.99 -0.23
CA LEU A 310 15.97 -9.03 -0.98
C LEU A 310 17.08 -8.24 -0.27
N HIS A 311 16.74 -7.13 0.39
CA HIS A 311 17.67 -6.26 1.10
C HIS A 311 17.79 -6.55 2.60
N SER A 312 17.28 -7.71 3.05
CA SER A 312 17.11 -8.04 4.47
C SER A 312 18.10 -9.10 5.02
N GLY A 313 19.04 -9.58 4.20
CA GLY A 313 19.99 -10.64 4.56
C GLY A 313 19.86 -11.88 3.67
N SER A 314 20.79 -12.83 3.80
CA SER A 314 20.90 -13.96 2.87
C SER A 314 19.71 -14.93 2.90
N GLU A 315 19.16 -15.22 4.08
CA GLU A 315 17.98 -16.09 4.22
C GLU A 315 16.70 -15.40 3.72
N ALA A 316 16.56 -14.10 3.95
CA ALA A 316 15.46 -13.30 3.43
C ALA A 316 15.50 -13.20 1.90
N LYS A 317 16.69 -13.05 1.32
CA LYS A 317 16.90 -13.09 -0.13
C LYS A 317 16.41 -14.39 -0.77
N LYS A 318 16.67 -15.55 -0.15
CA LYS A 318 16.14 -16.85 -0.64
C LYS A 318 14.61 -16.88 -0.66
N LEU A 319 13.96 -16.28 0.34
CA LEU A 319 12.50 -16.19 0.36
C LEU A 319 11.99 -15.23 -0.73
N ALA A 320 12.68 -14.09 -0.96
CA ALA A 320 12.36 -13.17 -2.04
C ALA A 320 12.41 -13.87 -3.41
N GLU A 321 13.46 -14.65 -3.67
CA GLU A 321 13.62 -15.47 -4.88
C GLU A 321 12.50 -16.53 -5.04
N ASP A 322 12.07 -17.15 -3.94
CA ASP A 322 10.95 -18.12 -3.93
C ASP A 322 9.62 -17.43 -4.27
N ILE A 323 9.30 -16.30 -3.64
CA ILE A 323 8.11 -15.49 -3.93
C ILE A 323 8.09 -15.07 -5.40
N ALA A 324 9.19 -14.51 -5.90
CA ALA A 324 9.33 -14.10 -7.29
C ALA A 324 9.16 -15.28 -8.25
N THR A 325 9.76 -16.43 -7.95
CA THR A 325 9.60 -17.66 -8.73
C THR A 325 8.14 -18.08 -8.83
N ARG A 326 7.42 -18.15 -7.69
CA ARG A 326 6.01 -18.54 -7.65
C ARG A 326 5.14 -17.59 -8.47
N TRP A 327 5.36 -16.29 -8.31
CA TRP A 327 4.62 -15.26 -9.03
C TRP A 327 4.85 -15.29 -10.54
N VAL A 328 6.11 -15.41 -10.99
CA VAL A 328 6.44 -15.49 -12.41
C VAL A 328 5.84 -16.75 -13.04
N ARG A 329 5.90 -17.91 -12.38
CA ARG A 329 5.29 -19.17 -12.87
C ARG A 329 3.78 -19.05 -13.04
N THR A 330 3.06 -18.54 -12.04
CA THR A 330 1.59 -18.41 -12.12
C THR A 330 1.18 -17.44 -13.25
N ASN A 331 1.87 -16.31 -13.37
CA ASN A 331 1.59 -15.33 -14.43
C ASN A 331 1.87 -15.92 -15.81
N TYR A 332 2.99 -16.63 -15.96
CA TYR A 332 3.35 -17.28 -17.22
C TYR A 332 2.35 -18.38 -17.60
N ALA A 333 1.93 -19.23 -16.66
CA ALA A 333 0.96 -20.28 -16.92
C ALA A 333 -0.41 -19.71 -17.35
N ALA A 334 -0.90 -18.69 -16.65
CA ALA A 334 -2.15 -18.02 -17.03
C ALA A 334 -2.04 -17.36 -18.41
N TYR A 335 -0.92 -16.69 -18.70
CA TYR A 335 -0.66 -16.11 -20.01
C TYR A 335 -0.62 -17.17 -21.12
N LYS A 336 0.02 -18.32 -20.87
CA LYS A 336 0.07 -19.43 -21.82
C LYS A 336 -1.30 -20.05 -22.08
N ALA A 337 -2.15 -20.16 -21.07
CA ALA A 337 -3.48 -20.73 -21.18
C ALA A 337 -4.50 -19.76 -21.82
N THR A 338 -4.42 -18.47 -21.49
CA THR A 338 -5.46 -17.48 -21.82
C THR A 338 -5.04 -16.44 -22.86
N GLY A 339 -3.75 -16.31 -23.14
CA GLY A 339 -3.18 -15.24 -23.97
C GLY A 339 -3.12 -13.88 -23.28
N ALA A 340 -3.43 -13.80 -21.98
CA ALA A 340 -3.51 -12.54 -21.24
C ALA A 340 -2.89 -12.62 -19.83
N MET A 341 -2.43 -11.47 -19.36
CA MET A 341 -2.06 -11.22 -17.97
C MET A 341 -3.29 -10.72 -17.21
N HIS A 342 -3.45 -11.11 -15.94
CA HIS A 342 -4.65 -10.84 -15.16
C HIS A 342 -4.38 -9.78 -14.08
N GLU A 343 -5.43 -9.09 -13.65
CA GLU A 343 -5.39 -8.10 -12.56
C GLU A 343 -4.86 -8.67 -11.24
N LYS A 344 -5.31 -9.89 -10.93
CA LYS A 344 -5.07 -10.63 -9.69
C LYS A 344 -5.13 -12.13 -9.98
N TYR A 345 -4.53 -12.93 -9.11
CA TYR A 345 -4.36 -14.37 -9.29
C TYR A 345 -4.90 -15.10 -8.07
N ASP A 346 -5.48 -16.28 -8.27
CA ASP A 346 -5.76 -17.20 -7.17
C ASP A 346 -4.42 -17.79 -6.71
N VAL A 347 -4.06 -17.59 -5.44
CA VAL A 347 -2.75 -18.04 -4.96
C VAL A 347 -2.71 -19.54 -4.65
N GLU A 348 -3.86 -20.20 -4.51
CA GLU A 348 -3.96 -21.64 -4.24
C GLU A 348 -3.61 -22.47 -5.48
N ALA A 349 -3.96 -21.97 -6.67
CA ALA A 349 -3.80 -22.67 -7.93
C ALA A 349 -2.94 -21.89 -8.94
N CYS A 350 -1.79 -22.47 -9.29
CA CYS A 350 -0.85 -21.86 -10.22
C CYS A 350 -1.46 -21.74 -11.63
N GLY A 351 -1.50 -20.52 -12.17
CA GLY A 351 -2.08 -20.21 -13.49
C GLY A 351 -3.54 -19.76 -13.46
N GLU A 352 -4.21 -19.80 -12.30
CA GLU A 352 -5.61 -19.41 -12.17
C GLU A 352 -5.77 -17.91 -11.90
N SER A 353 -6.74 -17.29 -12.58
CA SER A 353 -7.11 -15.89 -12.36
C SER A 353 -7.90 -15.74 -11.07
N GLY A 354 -7.64 -14.67 -10.32
CA GLY A 354 -8.42 -14.35 -9.12
C GLY A 354 -9.81 -13.78 -9.44
N GLY A 355 -10.65 -13.67 -8.41
CA GLY A 355 -12.06 -13.30 -8.54
C GLY A 355 -12.55 -12.32 -7.47
N GLY A 356 -13.86 -12.30 -7.25
CA GLY A 356 -14.49 -11.52 -6.18
C GLY A 356 -14.61 -10.01 -6.43
N GLY A 357 -15.24 -9.34 -5.48
CA GLY A 357 -15.53 -7.91 -5.54
C GLY A 357 -16.76 -7.56 -6.40
N GLU A 358 -16.82 -6.30 -6.84
CA GLU A 358 -18.02 -5.71 -7.45
C GLU A 358 -18.05 -5.78 -8.99
N TYR A 359 -16.98 -6.26 -9.63
CA TYR A 359 -16.85 -6.30 -11.09
C TYR A 359 -16.12 -7.57 -11.57
N LYS A 360 -16.27 -7.87 -12.86
CA LYS A 360 -15.61 -9.03 -13.49
C LYS A 360 -14.08 -8.82 -13.55
N PRO A 361 -13.24 -9.83 -13.29
CA PRO A 361 -11.78 -9.71 -13.40
C PRO A 361 -11.31 -9.08 -14.72
N GLN A 362 -10.26 -8.25 -14.66
CA GLN A 362 -9.72 -7.51 -15.79
C GLN A 362 -8.42 -8.14 -16.33
N THR A 363 -8.12 -7.90 -17.62
CA THR A 363 -6.95 -8.47 -18.32
C THR A 363 -6.02 -7.39 -18.92
N GLY A 364 -4.81 -7.79 -19.31
CA GLY A 364 -3.74 -6.93 -19.84
C GLY A 364 -2.91 -6.19 -18.77
N PHE A 365 -3.14 -6.50 -17.50
CA PHE A 365 -3.08 -5.54 -16.41
C PHE A 365 -1.68 -4.95 -16.11
N GLY A 366 -1.61 -3.61 -16.00
CA GLY A 366 -0.36 -2.84 -15.94
C GLY A 366 0.61 -3.26 -14.82
N TRP A 367 0.15 -3.36 -13.56
CA TRP A 367 1.04 -3.77 -12.47
C TRP A 367 1.49 -5.22 -12.57
N SER A 368 0.71 -6.11 -13.20
CA SER A 368 1.04 -7.53 -13.27
C SER A 368 2.19 -7.70 -14.25
N ASN A 369 2.11 -6.99 -15.37
CA ASN A 369 3.17 -6.87 -16.34
C ASN A 369 4.42 -6.24 -15.72
N GLY A 370 4.26 -5.11 -15.02
CA GLY A 370 5.37 -4.38 -14.39
C GLY A 370 6.12 -5.22 -13.37
N VAL A 371 5.42 -5.91 -12.48
CA VAL A 371 6.03 -6.74 -11.42
C VAL A 371 6.72 -7.97 -12.00
N VAL A 372 6.12 -8.64 -13.00
CA VAL A 372 6.79 -9.77 -13.66
C VAL A 372 8.09 -9.33 -14.35
N LEU A 373 8.08 -8.20 -15.05
CA LEU A 373 9.29 -7.65 -15.67
C LEU A 373 10.34 -7.28 -14.60
N SER A 374 9.92 -6.64 -13.51
CA SER A 374 10.82 -6.29 -12.40
C SER A 374 11.47 -7.54 -11.77
N PHE A 375 10.69 -8.60 -11.53
CA PHE A 375 11.22 -9.85 -10.99
C PHE A 375 12.16 -10.56 -11.96
N LEU A 376 11.87 -10.55 -13.26
CA LEU A 376 12.77 -11.13 -14.26
C LEU A 376 14.08 -10.35 -14.37
N GLU A 377 14.06 -9.02 -14.20
CA GLU A 377 15.26 -8.19 -14.20
C GLU A 377 16.09 -8.40 -12.93
N GLU A 378 15.46 -8.43 -11.75
CA GLU A 378 16.14 -8.54 -10.46
C GLU A 378 16.67 -9.95 -10.16
N PHE A 379 15.88 -10.99 -10.44
CA PHE A 379 16.20 -12.38 -10.08
C PHE A 379 16.67 -13.23 -11.26
N GLY A 380 16.45 -12.76 -12.49
CA GLY A 380 16.65 -13.56 -13.69
C GLY A 380 15.73 -14.77 -13.77
N TRP A 381 16.01 -15.65 -14.74
CA TRP A 381 15.44 -16.99 -14.79
C TRP A 381 16.54 -17.99 -15.16
N PRO A 382 16.91 -18.93 -14.26
CA PRO A 382 18.01 -19.86 -14.54
C PRO A 382 17.75 -20.72 -15.77
N GLU A 383 18.77 -20.84 -16.64
CA GLU A 383 18.73 -21.74 -17.80
C GLU A 383 18.50 -23.18 -17.33
N GLY A 384 17.43 -23.82 -17.81
CA GLY A 384 17.03 -25.18 -17.41
C GLY A 384 16.03 -25.28 -16.26
N LYS A 385 15.71 -24.17 -15.56
CA LYS A 385 14.61 -24.18 -14.58
C LYS A 385 13.26 -24.16 -15.30
N GLU A 386 12.44 -25.18 -15.06
CA GLU A 386 11.09 -25.26 -15.64
C GLU A 386 10.22 -24.09 -15.13
N ILE A 387 9.62 -23.36 -16.09
CA ILE A 387 8.73 -22.21 -15.82
C ILE A 387 7.25 -22.60 -15.75
N ALA A 388 6.89 -23.80 -16.20
CA ALA A 388 5.53 -24.29 -16.09
C ALA A 388 5.13 -24.44 -14.61
N CYS A 389 3.84 -24.29 -14.30
CA CYS A 389 3.25 -24.92 -13.13
C CYS A 389 3.27 -26.44 -13.38
#